data_AF-A0A952GWT0-F1
#
_entry.id   AF-A0A952GWT0-F1
#
_cell.length_a   1.000
_cell.length_b   1.000
_cell.length_c   1.000
_cell.angle_alpha   90.00
_cell.angle_beta   90.00
_cell.angle_gamma   90.00
#
_symmetry.space_group_name_H-M   'P 1'
#
loop_
_entity.id
_entity.type
_entity.pdbx_description
1 polymer ?
#
loop_
_entity_poly.entity_id
_entity_poly.type
_entity_poly.pdbx_seq_one_letter_code
_entity_poly.pdbx_strand_id
1 'polypeptide(L)'
;MAEPAQGTLLSPLTDVAAMRILLGDLHDDLMGKVARFHQLAELSESLGPSGTMLPGGETTFAAWSEARSSFVHGNFVATVLLCQSLAEHTLAAHLSLGLYAEELPARITFQETLNRCIAKSEITAADAVDLRRLMALRNPLSHYRSVDDPSNLSRRALDSRIPTQAHLLNDATFAISMAIRILSLPAFRLGD
;
A
#
# COMPACT_ATOMS: atom_id res chain seq x y z
N MET A 1 -28.37 12.23 -23.13
CA MET A 1 -29.07 12.42 -21.84
C MET A 1 -28.09 13.09 -20.90
N ALA A 2 -28.36 14.34 -20.52
CA ALA A 2 -27.54 15.04 -19.53
C ALA A 2 -27.87 14.50 -18.14
N GLU A 3 -26.85 14.17 -17.34
CA GLU A 3 -27.04 13.82 -15.94
C GLU A 3 -27.72 14.97 -15.19
N PRO A 4 -28.69 14.71 -14.31
CA PRO A 4 -29.35 15.76 -13.57
C PRO A 4 -28.37 16.40 -12.59
N ALA A 5 -28.38 17.73 -12.56
CA ALA A 5 -27.63 18.56 -11.62
C ALA A 5 -28.05 18.30 -10.17
N GLN A 6 -27.50 17.24 -9.56
CA GLN A 6 -27.63 16.96 -8.14
C GLN A 6 -26.60 17.72 -7.27
N GLY A 7 -25.64 18.42 -7.90
CA GLY A 7 -24.46 18.97 -7.23
C GLY A 7 -24.65 20.26 -6.42
N THR A 8 -25.70 21.04 -6.65
CA THR A 8 -25.84 22.38 -6.03
C THR A 8 -26.77 22.44 -4.82
N LEU A 9 -27.48 21.36 -4.50
CA LEU A 9 -28.54 21.40 -3.48
C LEU A 9 -28.05 21.35 -2.03
N LEU A 10 -26.78 21.02 -1.78
CA LEU A 10 -26.26 20.75 -0.43
C LEU A 10 -24.94 21.44 -0.07
N SER A 11 -24.31 22.20 -0.99
CA SER A 11 -23.02 22.84 -0.72
C SER A 11 -23.13 24.38 -0.75
N PRO A 12 -22.83 25.09 0.34
CA PRO A 12 -22.76 26.55 0.35
C PRO A 12 -21.48 27.09 -0.33
N LEU A 13 -20.59 26.21 -0.79
CA LEU A 13 -19.36 26.59 -1.49
C LEU A 13 -19.67 26.94 -2.95
N THR A 14 -19.30 28.15 -3.35
CA THR A 14 -19.26 28.52 -4.77
C THR A 14 -18.16 27.74 -5.47
N ASP A 15 -18.31 27.49 -6.78
CA ASP A 15 -17.28 26.80 -7.57
C ASP A 15 -15.91 27.48 -7.47
N VAL A 16 -15.89 28.82 -7.38
CA VAL A 16 -14.66 29.60 -7.19
C VAL A 16 -14.03 29.33 -5.82
N ALA A 17 -14.82 29.17 -4.77
CA ALA A 17 -14.32 28.82 -3.45
C ALA A 17 -13.79 27.38 -3.40
N ALA A 18 -14.50 26.43 -4.01
CA ALA A 18 -14.05 25.05 -4.16
C ALA A 18 -12.73 24.96 -4.95
N MET A 19 -12.63 25.68 -6.07
CA MET A 19 -11.40 25.76 -6.89
C MET A 19 -10.21 26.28 -6.08
N ARG A 20 -10.40 27.31 -5.25
CA ARG A 20 -9.31 27.85 -4.41
C ARG A 20 -8.80 26.83 -3.40
N ILE A 21 -9.70 26.06 -2.79
CA ILE A 21 -9.32 25.00 -1.84
C ILE A 21 -8.50 23.93 -2.57
N LEU A 22 -8.99 23.44 -3.71
CA LEU A 22 -8.27 22.43 -4.50
C LEU A 22 -6.89 22.91 -4.98
N LEU A 23 -6.78 24.18 -5.36
CA LEU A 23 -5.49 24.78 -5.74
C LEU A 23 -4.54 24.90 -4.54
N GLY A 24 -5.06 25.24 -3.36
CA GLY A 24 -4.28 25.24 -2.11
C GLY A 24 -3.75 23.84 -1.78
N ASP A 25 -4.63 22.85 -1.76
CA ASP A 25 -4.27 21.44 -1.51
C ASP A 25 -3.27 20.90 -2.54
N LEU A 26 -3.34 21.38 -3.78
CA LEU A 26 -2.37 21.04 -4.83
C LEU A 26 -1.02 21.71 -4.59
N HIS A 27 -1.02 23.01 -4.31
CA HIS A 27 0.17 23.84 -4.19
C HIS A 27 0.98 23.51 -2.92
N ASP A 28 0.33 23.38 -1.78
CA ASP A 28 0.99 23.38 -0.47
C ASP A 28 1.90 22.17 -0.23
N ASP A 29 1.62 21.04 -0.88
CA ASP A 29 2.43 19.82 -0.82
C ASP A 29 3.03 19.43 -2.18
N LEU A 30 3.08 20.36 -3.15
CA LEU A 30 3.59 20.06 -4.50
C LEU A 30 5.03 19.50 -4.45
N MET A 31 5.90 20.14 -3.67
CA MET A 31 7.29 19.68 -3.50
C MET A 31 7.36 18.27 -2.87
N GLY A 32 6.48 17.98 -1.90
CA GLY A 32 6.40 16.66 -1.28
C GLY A 32 5.91 15.59 -2.26
N LYS A 33 4.90 15.91 -3.09
CA LYS A 33 4.39 15.03 -4.15
C LYS A 33 5.48 14.70 -5.17
N VAL A 34 6.25 15.70 -5.61
CA VAL A 34 7.38 15.51 -6.54
C VAL A 34 8.43 14.60 -5.93
N ALA A 35 8.85 14.86 -4.67
CA ALA A 35 9.84 14.02 -3.99
C ALA A 35 9.38 12.56 -3.84
N ARG A 36 8.12 12.34 -3.45
CA ARG A 36 7.56 10.98 -3.32
C ARG A 36 7.37 10.29 -4.67
N PHE A 37 7.07 11.04 -5.73
CA PHE A 37 7.02 10.52 -7.09
C PHE A 37 8.40 10.03 -7.55
N HIS A 38 9.47 10.82 -7.33
CA HIS A 38 10.84 10.39 -7.63
C HIS A 38 11.21 9.13 -6.86
N GLN A 39 10.95 9.11 -5.55
CA GLN A 39 11.20 7.93 -4.72
C GLN A 39 10.47 6.69 -5.24
N LEU A 40 9.19 6.83 -5.62
CA LEU A 40 8.42 5.74 -6.19
C LEU A 40 8.97 5.26 -7.54
N ALA A 41 9.41 6.19 -8.38
CA ALA A 41 10.01 5.88 -9.68
C ALA A 41 11.32 5.10 -9.52
N GLU A 42 12.21 5.57 -8.64
CA GLU A 42 13.48 4.90 -8.30
C GLU A 42 13.24 3.49 -7.76
N LEU A 43 12.31 3.32 -6.81
CA LEU A 43 11.97 1.99 -6.30
C LEU A 43 11.43 1.07 -7.41
N SER A 44 10.62 1.62 -8.31
CA SER A 44 9.98 0.83 -9.39
C SER A 44 10.96 0.34 -10.46
N GLU A 45 12.20 0.84 -10.50
CA GLU A 45 13.23 0.35 -11.42
C GLU A 45 13.50 -1.16 -11.21
N SER A 46 13.33 -1.67 -9.99
CA SER A 46 13.54 -3.08 -9.67
C SER A 46 12.52 -4.03 -10.29
N LEU A 47 11.40 -3.52 -10.80
CA LEU A 47 10.38 -4.30 -11.51
C LEU A 47 10.85 -4.72 -12.91
N GLY A 48 11.91 -4.10 -13.43
CA GLY A 48 12.46 -4.41 -14.75
C GLY A 48 11.63 -3.85 -15.92
N PRO A 49 12.22 -3.85 -17.13
CA PRO A 49 11.60 -3.24 -18.32
C PRO A 49 10.46 -4.08 -18.91
N SER A 50 10.47 -5.39 -18.67
CA SER A 50 9.50 -6.34 -19.23
C SER A 50 8.17 -6.39 -18.45
N GLY A 51 8.09 -5.65 -17.35
CA GLY A 51 6.92 -5.62 -16.47
C GLY A 51 6.88 -6.79 -15.48
N THR A 52 5.92 -6.69 -14.56
CA THR A 52 5.63 -7.70 -13.54
C THR A 52 4.24 -8.27 -13.74
N MET A 53 4.10 -9.56 -13.51
CA MET A 53 2.79 -10.17 -13.34
C MET A 53 2.18 -9.64 -12.04
N LEU A 54 0.86 -9.42 -12.05
CA LEU A 54 0.07 -9.08 -10.87
C LEU A 54 -0.97 -10.20 -10.62
N PRO A 55 -0.57 -11.31 -9.97
CA PRO A 55 -1.49 -12.36 -9.55
C PRO A 55 -2.59 -11.79 -8.64
N GLY A 56 -3.83 -12.25 -8.82
CA GLY A 56 -4.98 -11.82 -8.00
C GLY A 56 -5.91 -10.82 -8.68
N GLY A 57 -5.77 -10.63 -9.99
CA GLY A 57 -6.78 -9.99 -10.84
C GLY A 57 -7.01 -8.50 -10.54
N GLU A 58 -8.24 -8.03 -10.77
CA GLU A 58 -8.61 -6.62 -10.65
C GLU A 58 -8.37 -6.06 -9.26
N THR A 59 -8.53 -6.87 -8.21
CA THR A 59 -8.33 -6.43 -6.82
C THR A 59 -6.87 -6.03 -6.58
N THR A 60 -5.95 -6.86 -7.06
CA THR A 60 -4.50 -6.61 -6.93
C THR A 60 -4.09 -5.41 -7.79
N PHE A 61 -4.62 -5.30 -9.00
CA PHE A 61 -4.34 -4.17 -9.89
C PHE A 61 -4.86 -2.83 -9.33
N ALA A 62 -6.08 -2.81 -8.79
CA ALA A 62 -6.66 -1.64 -8.15
C ALA A 62 -5.84 -1.24 -6.92
N ALA A 63 -5.53 -2.19 -6.03
CA ALA A 63 -4.70 -1.94 -4.86
C ALA A 63 -3.32 -1.36 -5.23
N TRP A 64 -2.67 -1.89 -6.27
CA TRP A 64 -1.38 -1.38 -6.75
C TRP A 64 -1.49 0.06 -7.28
N SER A 65 -2.48 0.31 -8.13
CA SER A 65 -2.70 1.63 -8.74
C SER A 65 -3.04 2.69 -7.69
N GLU A 66 -3.93 2.35 -6.77
CA GLU A 66 -4.34 3.23 -5.67
C GLU A 66 -3.23 3.44 -4.65
N ALA A 67 -2.41 2.42 -4.33
CA ALA A 67 -1.31 2.55 -3.39
C ALA A 67 -0.27 3.56 -3.90
N ARG A 68 0.08 3.47 -5.19
CA ARG A 68 1.00 4.41 -5.84
C ARG A 68 0.47 5.84 -5.81
N SER A 69 -0.78 6.02 -6.21
CA SER A 69 -1.42 7.33 -6.19
C SER A 69 -1.49 7.87 -4.75
N SER A 70 -1.90 7.05 -3.80
CA SER A 70 -2.00 7.41 -2.38
C SER A 70 -0.65 7.83 -1.79
N PHE A 71 0.41 7.10 -2.11
CA PHE A 71 1.76 7.42 -1.64
C PHE A 71 2.21 8.80 -2.15
N VAL A 72 2.06 9.03 -3.45
CA VAL A 72 2.40 10.33 -4.07
C VAL A 72 1.59 11.45 -3.44
N HIS A 73 0.29 11.26 -3.19
CA HIS A 73 -0.59 12.28 -2.62
C HIS A 73 -0.48 12.44 -1.09
N GLY A 74 0.37 11.69 -0.40
CA GLY A 74 0.54 11.81 1.05
C GLY A 74 -0.53 11.07 1.87
N ASN A 75 -1.35 10.23 1.24
CA ASN A 75 -2.36 9.39 1.88
C ASN A 75 -1.69 8.14 2.48
N PHE A 76 -0.84 8.34 3.49
CA PHE A 76 0.07 7.29 4.00
C PHE A 76 -0.64 6.12 4.66
N VAL A 77 -1.72 6.37 5.41
CA VAL A 77 -2.54 5.29 6.00
C VAL A 77 -3.13 4.41 4.90
N ALA A 78 -3.74 5.02 3.88
CA ALA A 78 -4.28 4.29 2.74
C ALA A 78 -3.18 3.50 2.02
N THR A 79 -2.01 4.10 1.82
CA THR A 79 -0.85 3.43 1.21
C THR A 79 -0.49 2.14 1.94
N VAL A 80 -0.38 2.18 3.28
CA VAL A 80 -0.06 0.99 4.09
C VAL A 80 -1.12 -0.09 3.91
N LEU A 81 -2.41 0.27 4.03
CA LEU A 81 -3.51 -0.70 3.92
C LEU A 81 -3.62 -1.33 2.53
N LEU A 82 -3.43 -0.52 1.47
CA LEU A 82 -3.46 -0.99 0.09
C LEU A 82 -2.27 -1.89 -0.22
N CYS A 83 -1.06 -1.57 0.26
CA CYS A 83 0.11 -2.44 0.11
C CYS A 83 -0.04 -3.77 0.84
N GLN A 84 -0.72 -3.78 1.99
CA GLN A 84 -1.03 -5.01 2.71
C GLN A 84 -2.03 -5.87 1.94
N SER A 85 -3.10 -5.27 1.44
CA SER A 85 -4.08 -5.97 0.60
C SER A 85 -3.42 -6.54 -0.65
N LEU A 86 -2.59 -5.74 -1.33
CA LEU A 86 -1.81 -6.18 -2.48
C LEU A 86 -0.96 -7.41 -2.16
N ALA A 87 -0.13 -7.35 -1.11
CA ALA A 87 0.74 -8.44 -0.72
C ALA A 87 -0.05 -9.72 -0.38
N GLU A 88 -1.14 -9.60 0.38
CA GLU A 88 -2.00 -10.74 0.74
C GLU A 88 -2.62 -11.39 -0.50
N HIS A 89 -3.22 -10.59 -1.39
CA HIS A 89 -3.86 -11.11 -2.61
C HIS A 89 -2.85 -11.68 -3.61
N THR A 90 -1.70 -11.03 -3.79
CA THR A 90 -0.64 -11.53 -4.69
C THR A 90 -0.11 -12.87 -4.23
N LEU A 91 0.24 -13.02 -2.95
CA LEU A 91 0.77 -14.28 -2.43
C LEU A 91 -0.28 -15.39 -2.45
N ALA A 92 -1.54 -15.08 -2.08
CA ALA A 92 -2.61 -16.07 -2.11
C ALA A 92 -2.91 -16.53 -3.55
N ALA A 93 -2.97 -15.58 -4.48
CA ALA A 93 -3.16 -15.91 -5.89
C ALA A 93 -2.00 -16.73 -6.43
N HIS A 94 -0.76 -16.40 -6.05
CA HIS A 94 0.42 -17.17 -6.43
C HIS A 94 0.32 -18.65 -6.01
N LEU A 95 -0.06 -18.91 -4.76
CA LEU A 95 -0.23 -20.28 -4.26
C LEU A 95 -1.33 -21.06 -5.00
N SER A 96 -2.35 -20.36 -5.49
CA SER A 96 -3.46 -20.94 -6.26
C SER A 96 -3.17 -21.08 -7.76
N LEU A 97 -2.06 -20.54 -8.26
CA LEU A 97 -1.70 -20.55 -9.67
C LEU A 97 -0.49 -21.48 -9.92
N GLY A 98 -0.46 -22.09 -11.12
CA GLY A 98 0.68 -22.87 -11.60
C GLY A 98 0.54 -24.39 -11.45
N LEU A 99 1.62 -25.10 -11.76
CA LEU A 99 1.67 -26.57 -11.84
C LEU A 99 1.52 -27.26 -10.47
N TYR A 100 1.81 -26.55 -9.38
CA TYR A 100 1.71 -27.02 -8.00
C TYR A 100 0.69 -26.19 -7.19
N ALA A 101 -0.38 -25.76 -7.87
CA ALA A 101 -1.46 -25.00 -7.26
C ALA A 101 -2.02 -25.73 -6.03
N GLU A 102 -2.13 -25.01 -4.93
CA GLU A 102 -2.77 -25.51 -3.71
C GLU A 102 -4.26 -25.25 -3.74
N GLU A 103 -5.02 -26.20 -3.20
CA GLU A 103 -6.41 -25.95 -2.84
C GLU A 103 -6.44 -25.08 -1.58
N LEU A 104 -6.66 -23.79 -1.78
CA LEU A 104 -6.80 -22.83 -0.69
C LEU A 104 -8.24 -22.83 -0.16
N PRO A 105 -8.45 -22.63 1.15
CA PRO A 105 -9.77 -22.43 1.69
C PRO A 105 -10.41 -21.16 1.11
N ALA A 106 -11.75 -21.10 1.10
CA ALA A 106 -12.51 -19.93 0.62
C ALA A 106 -12.10 -18.60 1.29
N ARG A 107 -11.54 -18.68 2.50
CA ARG A 107 -10.92 -17.56 3.20
C ARG A 107 -9.62 -18.03 3.84
N ILE A 108 -8.50 -17.50 3.34
CA ILE A 108 -7.18 -17.66 3.94
C ILE A 108 -6.78 -16.34 4.62
N THR A 109 -5.91 -16.40 5.63
CA THR A 109 -5.37 -15.21 6.28
C THR A 109 -3.98 -14.91 5.72
N PHE A 110 -3.60 -13.62 5.67
CA PHE A 110 -2.25 -13.23 5.27
C PHE A 110 -1.14 -14.01 6.01
N GLN A 111 -1.28 -14.26 7.31
CA GLN A 111 -0.29 -15.03 8.08
C GLN A 111 -0.10 -16.45 7.54
N GLU A 112 -1.23 -17.11 7.23
CA GLU A 112 -1.24 -18.48 6.74
C GLU A 112 -0.69 -18.54 5.31
N THR A 113 -1.08 -17.60 4.44
CA THR A 113 -0.53 -17.46 3.09
C THR A 113 1.00 -17.33 3.13
N LEU A 114 1.52 -16.45 3.99
CA LEU A 114 2.96 -16.26 4.14
C LEU A 114 3.67 -17.54 4.60
N ASN A 115 3.11 -18.26 5.58
CA ASN A 115 3.71 -19.49 6.08
C ASN A 115 3.84 -20.56 4.97
N ARG A 116 2.85 -20.64 4.08
CA ARG A 116 2.87 -21.56 2.93
C ARG A 116 3.91 -21.18 1.89
N CYS A 117 4.00 -19.91 1.52
CA CYS A 117 5.05 -19.42 0.62
C CYS A 117 6.46 -19.66 1.18
N ILE A 118 6.66 -19.52 2.50
CA ILE A 118 7.92 -19.85 3.17
C ILE A 118 8.22 -21.35 3.08
N ALA A 119 7.23 -22.21 3.32
CA ALA A 119 7.39 -23.67 3.23
C ALA A 119 7.81 -24.12 1.81
N LYS A 120 7.37 -23.38 0.79
CA LYS A 120 7.77 -23.57 -0.62
C LYS A 120 9.09 -22.89 -1.02
N SER A 121 9.76 -22.19 -0.09
CA SER A 121 10.98 -21.43 -0.35
C SER A 121 10.83 -20.32 -1.42
N GLU A 122 9.61 -19.83 -1.64
CA GLU A 122 9.32 -18.71 -2.56
C GLU A 122 9.68 -17.36 -1.94
N ILE A 123 9.70 -17.29 -0.60
CA ILE A 123 9.96 -16.08 0.19
C ILE A 123 11.17 -16.32 1.07
N THR A 124 12.13 -15.39 1.02
CA THR A 124 13.33 -15.45 1.84
C THR A 124 13.01 -15.18 3.32
N ALA A 125 13.89 -15.62 4.23
CA ALA A 125 13.72 -15.34 5.66
C ALA A 125 13.67 -13.83 5.97
N ALA A 126 14.44 -13.02 5.23
CA ALA A 126 14.45 -11.56 5.38
C ALA A 126 13.12 -10.95 4.95
N ASP A 127 12.61 -11.33 3.77
CA ASP A 127 11.32 -10.85 3.28
C ASP A 127 10.17 -11.31 4.16
N ALA A 128 10.25 -12.51 4.75
CA ALA A 128 9.28 -12.99 5.71
C ALA A 128 9.23 -12.15 6.99
N VAL A 129 10.38 -11.64 7.47
CA VAL A 129 10.41 -10.72 8.62
C VAL A 129 9.74 -9.40 8.26
N ASP A 130 10.08 -8.84 7.10
CA ASP A 130 9.51 -7.58 6.63
C ASP A 130 8.01 -7.71 6.32
N LEU A 131 7.54 -8.82 5.78
CA LEU A 131 6.12 -9.10 5.55
C LEU A 131 5.34 -9.18 6.85
N ARG A 132 5.88 -9.83 7.89
CA ARG A 132 5.26 -9.82 9.23
C ARG A 132 5.24 -8.43 9.84
N ARG A 133 6.29 -7.63 9.64
CA ARG A 133 6.31 -6.21 10.04
C ARG A 133 5.22 -5.44 9.30
N LEU A 134 5.09 -5.64 7.99
CA LEU A 134 4.05 -5.03 7.18
C LEU A 134 2.68 -5.37 7.76
N MET A 135 2.38 -6.63 8.06
CA MET A 135 1.13 -7.05 8.71
C MET A 135 0.86 -6.32 10.03
N ALA A 136 1.88 -6.16 10.87
CA ALA A 136 1.75 -5.50 12.16
C ALA A 136 1.39 -4.01 12.05
N LEU A 137 1.75 -3.33 10.95
CA LEU A 137 1.42 -1.91 10.74
C LEU A 137 -0.07 -1.64 10.58
N ARG A 138 -0.88 -2.63 10.13
CA ARG A 138 -2.33 -2.48 10.03
C ARG A 138 -2.97 -2.19 11.38
N ASN A 139 -2.50 -2.93 12.39
CA ASN A 139 -3.18 -3.06 13.67
C ASN A 139 -3.44 -1.72 14.37
N PRO A 140 -2.46 -0.81 14.49
CA PRO A 140 -2.70 0.52 15.06
C PRO A 140 -3.44 1.48 14.12
N LEU A 141 -3.53 1.18 12.82
CA LEU A 141 -4.20 2.04 11.82
C LEU A 141 -5.68 1.67 11.60
N SER A 142 -6.03 0.39 11.71
CA SER A 142 -7.40 -0.12 11.50
C SER A 142 -8.16 -0.40 12.78
N HIS A 143 -7.46 -0.54 13.92
CA HIS A 143 -8.08 -0.86 15.19
C HIS A 143 -7.64 0.13 16.26
N TYR A 144 -8.55 0.49 17.16
CA TYR A 144 -8.24 1.36 18.30
C TYR A 144 -7.12 0.74 19.16
N ARG A 145 -6.18 1.60 19.56
CA ARG A 145 -5.10 1.27 20.50
C ARG A 145 -5.04 2.33 21.58
N SER A 146 -4.94 1.90 22.84
CA SER A 146 -4.69 2.83 23.96
C SER A 146 -3.40 3.62 23.72
N VAL A 147 -3.29 4.79 24.33
CA VAL A 147 -2.05 5.60 24.31
C VAL A 147 -0.89 4.87 25.00
N ASP A 148 -1.17 3.89 25.86
CA ASP A 148 -0.16 3.06 26.52
C ASP A 148 0.40 1.95 25.61
N ASP A 149 -0.24 1.70 24.46
CA ASP A 149 0.23 0.72 23.49
C ASP A 149 1.44 1.28 22.73
N PRO A 150 2.60 0.58 22.71
CA PRO A 150 3.79 1.04 21.98
C PRO A 150 3.59 1.22 20.46
N SER A 151 2.59 0.55 19.88
CA SER A 151 2.24 0.67 18.46
C SER A 151 1.35 1.89 18.15
N ASN A 152 0.77 2.52 19.17
CA ASN A 152 -0.06 3.71 19.00
C ASN A 152 0.77 4.85 18.36
N LEU A 153 0.18 5.51 17.35
CA LEU A 153 0.89 6.54 16.57
C LEU A 153 1.32 7.75 17.44
N SER A 154 0.44 8.22 18.33
CA SER A 154 0.75 9.32 19.24
C SER A 154 1.82 8.91 20.24
N ARG A 155 1.76 7.67 20.75
CA ARG A 155 2.79 7.14 21.65
C ARG A 155 4.16 7.08 20.97
N ARG A 156 4.23 6.56 19.75
CA ARG A 156 5.46 6.52 18.93
C ARG A 156 6.06 7.90 18.73
N ALA A 157 5.23 8.90 18.41
CA ALA A 157 5.69 10.27 18.21
C ALA A 157 6.25 10.90 19.49
N LEU A 158 5.65 10.62 20.64
CA LEU A 158 6.16 11.08 21.94
C LEU A 158 7.49 10.42 22.30
N ASP A 159 7.60 9.11 22.12
CA ASP A 159 8.79 8.34 22.49
C ASP A 159 9.98 8.67 21.57
N SER A 160 9.76 8.81 20.27
CA SER A 160 10.80 9.07 19.27
C SER A 160 11.13 10.56 19.09
N ARG A 161 10.24 11.45 19.53
CA ARG A 161 10.25 12.89 19.23
C ARG A 161 10.20 13.21 17.74
N ILE A 162 9.62 12.32 16.95
CA ILE A 162 9.39 12.48 15.52
C ILE A 162 7.91 12.80 15.30
N PRO A 163 7.56 13.78 14.44
CA PRO A 163 6.16 14.07 14.13
C PRO A 163 5.41 12.85 13.60
N THR A 164 4.12 12.74 13.93
CA THR A 164 3.24 11.64 13.47
C THR A 164 3.23 11.49 11.95
N GLN A 165 3.26 12.60 11.22
CA GLN A 165 3.32 12.60 9.76
C GLN A 165 4.59 11.92 9.22
N ALA A 166 5.74 12.14 9.87
CA ALA A 166 6.98 11.49 9.48
C ALA A 166 6.99 9.98 9.82
N HIS A 167 6.35 9.58 10.93
CA HIS A 167 6.11 8.16 11.21
C HIS A 167 5.25 7.50 10.12
N LEU A 168 4.15 8.14 9.73
CA LEU A 168 3.28 7.64 8.66
C LEU A 168 4.00 7.57 7.31
N LEU A 169 4.80 8.58 6.97
CA LEU A 169 5.63 8.57 5.77
C LEU A 169 6.63 7.40 5.77
N ASN A 170 7.30 7.15 6.91
CA ASN A 170 8.24 6.04 7.04
C ASN A 170 7.55 4.68 6.90
N ASP A 171 6.37 4.52 7.53
CA ASP A 171 5.58 3.30 7.44
C ASP A 171 5.06 3.07 6.00
N ALA A 172 4.60 4.12 5.33
CA ALA A 172 4.15 4.06 3.93
C ALA A 172 5.30 3.79 2.96
N THR A 173 6.46 4.43 3.17
CA THR A 173 7.70 4.17 2.41
C THR A 173 8.11 2.70 2.53
N PHE A 174 8.09 2.16 3.75
CA PHE A 174 8.37 0.75 3.98
C PHE A 174 7.35 -0.14 3.27
N ALA A 175 6.06 0.17 3.39
CA ALA A 175 5.00 -0.63 2.80
C ALA A 175 5.06 -0.68 1.26
N ILE A 176 5.23 0.48 0.60
CA ILE A 176 5.33 0.54 -0.86
C ILE A 176 6.63 -0.12 -1.37
N SER A 177 7.74 0.01 -0.62
CA SER A 177 8.98 -0.68 -0.95
C SER A 177 8.82 -2.19 -0.86
N MET A 178 8.10 -2.70 0.16
CA MET A 178 7.80 -4.12 0.28
C MET A 178 6.88 -4.62 -0.83
N ALA A 179 5.84 -3.87 -1.18
CA ALA A 179 4.97 -4.18 -2.32
C ALA A 179 5.80 -4.34 -3.60
N ILE A 180 6.64 -3.36 -3.93
CA ILE A 180 7.53 -3.42 -5.09
C ILE A 180 8.49 -4.60 -5.02
N ARG A 181 9.07 -4.85 -3.84
CA ARG A 181 10.00 -5.98 -3.66
C ARG A 181 9.32 -7.32 -3.94
N ILE A 182 8.12 -7.54 -3.42
CA ILE A 182 7.33 -8.75 -3.68
C ILE A 182 7.11 -8.88 -5.19
N LEU A 183 6.62 -7.83 -5.85
CA LEU A 183 6.39 -7.86 -7.30
C LEU A 183 7.67 -8.05 -8.11
N SER A 184 8.82 -7.64 -7.58
CA SER A 184 10.11 -7.85 -8.23
C SER A 184 10.69 -9.26 -8.06
N LEU A 185 10.06 -10.13 -7.26
CA LEU A 185 10.54 -11.50 -7.07
C LEU A 185 10.53 -12.28 -8.40
N PRO A 186 11.48 -13.21 -8.62
CA PRO A 186 11.53 -14.00 -9.85
C PRO A 186 10.21 -14.71 -10.18
N ALA A 187 9.47 -15.13 -9.15
CA ALA A 187 8.16 -15.77 -9.29
C ALA A 187 7.10 -14.92 -10.02
N PHE A 188 7.29 -13.60 -10.09
CA PHE A 188 6.32 -12.67 -10.70
C PHE A 188 6.87 -11.90 -11.90
N ARG A 189 8.17 -12.03 -12.23
CA ARG A 189 8.74 -11.33 -13.38
C ARG A 189 8.27 -11.94 -14.70
N LEU A 190 8.04 -11.09 -15.70
CA LEU A 190 7.70 -11.51 -17.05
C LEU A 190 8.96 -11.49 -17.92
N GLY A 191 9.42 -12.67 -18.34
CA GLY A 191 10.65 -12.84 -19.11
C GLY A 191 11.91 -12.83 -18.24
N ASP A 192 12.89 -13.65 -18.63
CA ASP A 192 14.21 -13.76 -17.98
C ASP A 192 15.13 -12.57 -18.32
#